data_AF-A0A918YQI3-F1
#
_entry.id   AF-A0A918YQI3-F1
#
_cell.length_a   1.000
_cell.length_b   1.000
_cell.length_c   1.000
_cell.angle_alpha   90.00
_cell.angle_beta   90.00
_cell.angle_gamma   90.00
#
_symmetry.space_group_name_H-M   'P 1'
#
loop_
_entity.id
_entity.type
_entity.pdbx_description
1 polymer ?
#
loop_
_entity_poly.entity_id
_entity_poly.type
_entity_poly.pdbx_seq_one_letter_code
_entity_poly.pdbx_strand_id
1 'polypeptide(L)'
;MRAAVVRTFGGPEAVEIVEVPVPEAGARQVRIKVAAGALNPVDAAVRAGVFGGAGKDLGLGWDVAGTVDAAGVAAAWNVGDAVVALAPGLADPLGSHAEYVVVDAGAVAVAPASVDAVHSGTLPLNGLTALQALDLLDLRPGGKLLVTGAAGAVGGFAVQLAAHRGIEVVGHARAGDEELVRSLGAARFTSDGVAPGSVDAVLDAAVLGAPALEWVRDGGAFVAVRDGVLPEAARGVRMENVWVRADGAQLAELVRLVDEGVLTLRVAQAYGLDEAAKAHARLAEGGARGRLVLVP
;
A
#
# COMPACT_ATOMS: atom_id res chain seq x y z
N MET A 1 -20.92 10.26 12.13
CA MET A 1 -19.73 9.42 12.16
C MET A 1 -18.50 10.26 12.41
N ARG A 2 -17.46 9.66 12.97
CA ARG A 2 -16.16 10.30 13.22
C ARG A 2 -15.22 10.03 12.05
N ALA A 3 -14.39 11.00 11.71
CA ALA A 3 -13.38 10.89 10.65
C ALA A 3 -12.13 11.71 10.98
N ALA A 4 -10.96 11.22 10.55
CA ALA A 4 -9.72 11.97 10.57
C ALA A 4 -9.57 12.79 9.28
N VAL A 5 -9.36 14.10 9.43
CA VAL A 5 -9.21 15.05 8.32
C VAL A 5 -8.04 16.01 8.55
N VAL A 6 -7.67 16.74 7.49
CA VAL A 6 -6.71 17.84 7.52
C VAL A 6 -7.33 19.05 6.85
N ARG A 7 -7.36 20.19 7.56
CA ARG A 7 -7.86 21.47 7.02
C ARG A 7 -6.74 22.44 6.66
N THR A 8 -5.70 22.42 7.47
CA THR A 8 -4.48 23.21 7.31
C THR A 8 -3.32 22.24 7.20
N PHE A 9 -2.50 22.37 6.16
CA PHE A 9 -1.34 21.50 5.99
C PHE A 9 -0.35 21.64 7.13
N GLY A 10 0.26 20.53 7.53
CA GLY A 10 1.22 20.55 8.62
C GLY A 10 1.82 19.20 8.98
N GLY A 11 2.42 19.16 10.16
CA GLY A 11 2.93 17.94 10.78
C GLY A 11 1.78 17.07 11.33
N PRO A 12 2.11 16.01 12.08
CA PRO A 12 1.12 15.11 12.69
C PRO A 12 0.02 15.81 13.51
N GLU A 13 0.33 16.96 14.12
CA GLU A 13 -0.59 17.80 14.88
C GLU A 13 -1.72 18.42 14.04
N ALA A 14 -1.60 18.43 12.71
CA ALA A 14 -2.61 18.94 11.80
C ALA A 14 -3.80 17.96 11.58
N VAL A 15 -3.72 16.75 12.12
CA VAL A 15 -4.80 15.75 12.02
C VAL A 15 -5.90 16.09 13.02
N GLU A 16 -7.09 16.38 12.51
CA GLU A 16 -8.29 16.70 13.29
C GLU A 16 -9.29 15.54 13.24
N ILE A 17 -9.90 15.20 14.36
CA ILE A 17 -11.08 14.32 14.38
C ILE A 17 -12.33 15.17 14.32
N VAL A 18 -13.16 14.93 13.31
CA VAL A 18 -14.41 15.66 13.07
C VAL A 18 -15.60 14.73 13.14
N GLU A 19 -16.76 15.29 13.49
CA GLU A 19 -18.06 14.62 13.34
C GLU A 19 -18.74 15.09 12.06
N VAL A 20 -19.11 14.14 11.21
CA VAL A 20 -19.77 14.37 9.92
C VAL A 20 -20.96 13.43 9.76
N PRO A 21 -21.93 13.72 8.87
CA PRO A 21 -22.98 12.78 8.53
C PRO A 21 -22.42 11.44 8.00
N VAL A 22 -23.13 10.34 8.24
CA VAL A 22 -22.78 9.06 7.61
C VAL A 22 -23.03 9.18 6.10
N PRO A 23 -22.05 8.91 5.23
CA PRO A 23 -22.22 9.02 3.79
C PRO A 23 -23.23 7.99 3.28
N GLU A 24 -23.91 8.28 2.17
CA GLU A 24 -24.83 7.33 1.54
C GLU A 24 -24.16 6.64 0.35
N ALA A 25 -24.38 5.34 0.20
CA ALA A 25 -23.87 4.59 -0.95
C ALA A 25 -24.74 4.86 -2.19
N GLY A 26 -24.11 5.29 -3.28
CA GLY A 26 -24.75 5.35 -4.59
C GLY A 26 -25.07 3.96 -5.16
N ALA A 27 -25.78 3.93 -6.30
CA ALA A 27 -26.30 2.67 -6.89
C ALA A 27 -25.25 1.59 -7.16
N ARG A 28 -24.01 1.96 -7.50
CA ARG A 28 -22.87 1.06 -7.80
C ARG A 28 -21.79 1.09 -6.72
N GLN A 29 -22.15 1.57 -5.53
CA GLN A 29 -21.22 1.76 -4.43
C GLN A 29 -21.63 0.94 -3.22
N VAL A 30 -20.66 0.77 -2.34
CA VAL A 30 -20.82 0.07 -1.06
C VAL A 30 -20.36 1.02 0.04
N ARG A 31 -21.17 1.15 1.08
CA ARG A 31 -20.73 1.75 2.35
C ARG A 31 -20.22 0.64 3.24
N ILE A 32 -18.98 0.80 3.68
CA ILE A 32 -18.30 -0.14 4.58
C ILE A 32 -18.22 0.52 5.94
N LYS A 33 -18.66 -0.19 6.98
CA LYS A 33 -18.30 0.12 8.36
C LYS A 33 -16.87 -0.33 8.58
N VAL A 34 -15.97 0.63 8.76
CA VAL A 34 -14.53 0.38 8.81
C VAL A 34 -14.18 -0.24 10.16
N ALA A 35 -13.44 -1.34 10.14
CA ALA A 35 -12.86 -1.96 11.32
C ALA A 35 -11.37 -1.65 11.46
N ALA A 36 -10.66 -1.47 10.34
CA ALA A 36 -9.27 -1.09 10.33
C ALA A 36 -8.83 -0.50 8.98
N GLY A 37 -7.84 0.39 9.01
CA GLY A 37 -7.15 0.89 7.82
C GLY A 37 -5.71 1.27 8.13
N ALA A 38 -4.77 0.88 7.28
CA ALA A 38 -3.36 1.25 7.49
C ALA A 38 -3.08 2.73 7.21
N LEU A 39 -2.04 3.25 7.88
CA LEU A 39 -1.38 4.49 7.48
C LEU A 39 -0.29 4.22 6.45
N ASN A 40 -0.30 5.02 5.40
CA ASN A 40 0.59 4.97 4.27
C ASN A 40 1.34 6.30 4.09
N PRO A 41 2.50 6.31 3.39
CA PRO A 41 3.24 7.55 3.13
C PRO A 41 2.41 8.58 2.36
N VAL A 42 1.43 8.13 1.56
CA VAL A 42 0.50 9.02 0.85
C VAL A 42 -0.37 9.83 1.82
N ASP A 43 -0.79 9.27 2.96
CA ASP A 43 -1.57 10.00 3.96
C ASP A 43 -0.75 11.15 4.58
N ALA A 44 0.54 10.90 4.83
CA ALA A 44 1.46 11.96 5.28
C ALA A 44 1.69 13.03 4.21
N ALA A 45 1.70 12.64 2.93
CA ALA A 45 1.86 13.57 1.81
C ALA A 45 0.59 14.43 1.59
N VAL A 46 -0.61 13.85 1.72
CA VAL A 46 -1.90 14.59 1.75
C VAL A 46 -1.89 15.60 2.89
N ARG A 47 -1.56 15.16 4.11
CA ARG A 47 -1.47 16.05 5.29
C ARG A 47 -0.46 17.19 5.09
N ALA A 48 0.65 16.93 4.41
CA ALA A 48 1.68 17.93 4.11
C ALA A 48 1.33 18.85 2.92
N GLY A 49 0.20 18.63 2.24
CA GLY A 49 -0.25 19.44 1.11
C GLY A 49 0.46 19.18 -0.21
N VAL A 50 1.14 18.02 -0.35
CA VAL A 50 1.88 17.65 -1.58
C VAL A 50 0.98 17.65 -2.82
N PHE A 51 -0.30 17.33 -2.64
CA PHE A 51 -1.28 17.21 -3.72
C PHE A 51 -2.22 18.43 -3.84
N GLY A 52 -1.91 19.53 -3.13
CA GLY A 52 -2.77 20.72 -3.08
C GLY A 52 -4.02 20.52 -2.22
N GLY A 53 -5.08 21.27 -2.51
CA GLY A 53 -6.34 21.23 -1.74
C GLY A 53 -6.44 22.23 -0.58
N ALA A 54 -5.62 23.28 -0.57
CA ALA A 54 -5.61 24.28 0.51
C ALA A 54 -7.01 24.90 0.71
N GLY A 55 -7.42 25.03 1.98
CA GLY A 55 -8.72 25.60 2.34
C GLY A 55 -9.92 24.66 2.18
N LYS A 56 -9.68 23.36 1.96
CA LYS A 56 -10.69 22.30 1.99
C LYS A 56 -10.44 21.37 3.17
N ASP A 57 -11.48 20.69 3.63
CA ASP A 57 -11.32 19.50 4.47
C ASP A 57 -10.80 18.37 3.56
N LEU A 58 -9.71 17.72 3.95
CA LEU A 58 -9.12 16.58 3.24
C LEU A 58 -9.17 15.35 4.14
N GLY A 59 -9.82 14.29 3.68
CA GLY A 59 -9.88 13.01 4.37
C GLY A 59 -8.56 12.26 4.31
N LEU A 60 -8.27 11.49 5.36
CA LEU A 60 -7.11 10.62 5.43
C LEU A 60 -7.51 9.14 5.30
N GLY A 61 -6.56 8.31 4.87
CA GLY A 61 -6.72 6.87 4.79
C GLY A 61 -7.21 6.38 3.44
N TRP A 62 -6.57 5.31 2.98
CA TRP A 62 -6.87 4.65 1.71
C TRP A 62 -7.28 3.19 1.91
N ASP A 63 -6.69 2.51 2.89
CA ASP A 63 -6.92 1.10 3.13
C ASP A 63 -8.18 0.89 3.96
N VAL A 64 -8.98 -0.11 3.57
CA VAL A 64 -10.21 -0.50 4.27
C VAL A 64 -10.18 -2.01 4.53
N ALA A 65 -10.40 -2.39 5.77
CA ALA A 65 -10.95 -3.67 6.17
C ALA A 65 -12.17 -3.43 7.06
N GLY A 66 -13.26 -4.13 6.81
CA GLY A 66 -14.50 -3.88 7.54
C GLY A 66 -15.66 -4.77 7.09
N THR A 67 -16.87 -4.28 7.33
CA THR A 67 -18.10 -5.00 6.98
C THR A 67 -18.99 -4.10 6.14
N VAL A 68 -19.62 -4.67 5.10
CA VAL A 68 -20.62 -3.96 4.31
C VAL A 68 -21.79 -3.56 5.20
N ASP A 69 -22.00 -2.25 5.32
CA ASP A 69 -23.08 -1.64 6.11
C ASP A 69 -24.28 -1.29 5.24
N ALA A 70 -24.03 -0.83 4.01
CA ALA A 70 -25.07 -0.60 3.00
C ALA A 70 -24.50 -0.86 1.61
N ALA A 71 -25.34 -1.35 0.70
CA ALA A 71 -24.96 -1.59 -0.69
C ALA A 71 -26.00 -0.98 -1.63
N GLY A 72 -25.51 -0.31 -2.68
CA GLY A 72 -26.37 0.14 -3.76
C GLY A 72 -27.00 -1.04 -4.51
N VAL A 73 -28.17 -0.81 -5.10
CA VAL A 73 -28.96 -1.85 -5.81
C VAL A 73 -28.18 -2.59 -6.91
N ALA A 74 -27.14 -1.97 -7.48
CA ALA A 74 -26.31 -2.52 -8.54
C ALA A 74 -24.87 -2.83 -8.08
N ALA A 75 -24.61 -2.88 -6.77
CA ALA A 75 -23.29 -3.15 -6.21
C ALA A 75 -22.94 -4.65 -6.12
N ALA A 76 -23.94 -5.53 -6.14
CA ALA A 76 -23.76 -6.99 -6.01
C ALA A 76 -23.01 -7.43 -4.71
N TRP A 77 -23.19 -6.68 -3.62
CA TRP A 77 -22.68 -6.99 -2.28
C TRP A 77 -23.83 -7.07 -1.27
N ASN A 78 -23.70 -7.89 -0.23
CA ASN A 78 -24.71 -8.01 0.83
C ASN A 78 -24.27 -7.29 2.10
N VAL A 79 -25.23 -6.71 2.81
CA VAL A 79 -25.00 -6.19 4.17
C VAL A 79 -24.53 -7.33 5.07
N GLY A 80 -23.45 -7.10 5.80
CA GLY A 80 -22.80 -8.10 6.66
C GLY A 80 -21.60 -8.81 6.04
N ASP A 81 -21.33 -8.64 4.73
CA ASP A 81 -20.15 -9.23 4.10
C ASP A 81 -18.86 -8.60 4.69
N ALA A 82 -17.91 -9.43 5.10
CA ALA A 82 -16.58 -8.99 5.52
C ALA A 82 -15.72 -8.69 4.28
N VAL A 83 -15.18 -7.48 4.19
CA VAL A 83 -14.57 -6.98 2.96
C VAL A 83 -13.28 -6.21 3.21
N VAL A 84 -12.43 -6.18 2.19
CA VAL A 84 -11.30 -5.26 2.05
C VAL A 84 -11.47 -4.41 0.79
N ALA A 85 -10.98 -3.18 0.82
CA ALA A 85 -11.03 -2.28 -0.33
C ALA A 85 -9.89 -1.26 -0.31
N LEU A 86 -9.58 -0.72 -1.49
CA LEU A 86 -8.76 0.47 -1.64
C LEU A 86 -9.67 1.66 -1.98
N ALA A 87 -9.62 2.71 -1.17
CA ALA A 87 -10.38 3.95 -1.33
C ALA A 87 -9.40 5.12 -1.64
N PRO A 88 -8.90 5.24 -2.89
CA PRO A 88 -7.99 6.33 -3.24
C PRO A 88 -8.75 7.66 -3.28
N GLY A 89 -8.19 8.72 -2.70
CA GLY A 89 -8.89 10.01 -2.60
C GLY A 89 -8.01 11.17 -2.16
N LEU A 90 -7.01 11.55 -2.97
CA LEU A 90 -6.00 12.59 -2.60
C LEU A 90 -6.59 13.96 -2.22
N ALA A 91 -7.79 14.28 -2.71
CA ALA A 91 -8.45 15.57 -2.50
C ALA A 91 -9.91 15.42 -2.04
N ASP A 92 -10.29 14.20 -1.63
CA ASP A 92 -11.64 13.94 -1.18
C ASP A 92 -11.83 14.45 0.25
N PRO A 93 -13.04 14.94 0.60
CA PRO A 93 -13.30 15.48 1.92
C PRO A 93 -13.26 14.44 3.05
N LEU A 94 -13.36 13.15 2.69
CA LEU A 94 -13.35 12.02 3.60
C LEU A 94 -12.54 10.86 2.98
N GLY A 95 -11.83 10.12 3.82
CA GLY A 95 -11.08 8.92 3.46
C GLY A 95 -11.44 7.75 4.37
N SER A 96 -10.63 6.68 4.35
CA SER A 96 -10.91 5.47 5.12
C SER A 96 -10.54 5.52 6.60
N HIS A 97 -9.80 6.54 7.05
CA HIS A 97 -9.57 6.78 8.48
C HIS A 97 -10.80 7.44 9.11
N ALA A 98 -11.92 6.73 9.06
CA ALA A 98 -13.25 7.14 9.51
C ALA A 98 -14.07 5.90 9.89
N GLU A 99 -15.18 6.07 10.62
CA GLU A 99 -16.03 4.93 11.01
C GLU A 99 -16.76 4.29 9.81
N TYR A 100 -17.03 5.06 8.74
CA TYR A 100 -17.61 4.56 7.50
C TYR A 100 -16.95 5.19 6.28
N VAL A 101 -16.86 4.43 5.19
CA VAL A 101 -16.37 4.89 3.89
C VAL A 101 -17.26 4.35 2.78
N VAL A 102 -17.41 5.11 1.70
CA VAL A 102 -18.12 4.67 0.49
C VAL A 102 -17.10 4.45 -0.62
N VAL A 103 -17.15 3.28 -1.24
CA VAL A 103 -16.27 2.90 -2.36
C VAL A 103 -17.08 2.34 -3.51
N ASP A 104 -16.52 2.40 -4.72
CA ASP A 104 -17.10 1.72 -5.87
C ASP A 104 -17.08 0.20 -5.67
N ALA A 105 -18.15 -0.49 -6.04
CA ALA A 105 -18.29 -1.93 -5.81
C ALA A 105 -17.18 -2.76 -6.47
N GLY A 106 -16.60 -2.27 -7.57
CA GLY A 106 -15.47 -2.90 -8.27
C GLY A 106 -14.12 -2.74 -7.57
N ALA A 107 -14.01 -1.93 -6.52
CA ALA A 107 -12.81 -1.76 -5.70
C ALA A 107 -12.78 -2.69 -4.47
N VAL A 108 -13.83 -3.49 -4.28
CA VAL A 108 -14.06 -4.31 -3.09
C VAL A 108 -13.71 -5.77 -3.37
N ALA A 109 -13.12 -6.45 -2.39
CA ALA A 109 -12.97 -7.89 -2.36
C ALA A 109 -13.44 -8.44 -1.00
N VAL A 110 -13.76 -9.74 -0.94
CA VAL A 110 -14.01 -10.42 0.34
C VAL A 110 -12.75 -10.35 1.18
N ALA A 111 -12.88 -10.14 2.49
CA ALA A 111 -11.74 -10.14 3.40
C ALA A 111 -11.12 -11.55 3.54
N PRO A 112 -9.80 -11.67 3.81
CA PRO A 112 -9.19 -12.94 4.14
C PRO A 112 -9.88 -13.62 5.33
N ALA A 113 -10.09 -14.93 5.24
CA ALA A 113 -10.70 -15.71 6.33
C ALA A 113 -9.67 -16.11 7.41
N SER A 114 -8.39 -16.11 7.06
CA SER A 114 -7.28 -16.59 7.89
C SER A 114 -6.74 -15.58 8.91
N VAL A 115 -7.12 -14.30 8.82
CA VAL A 115 -6.57 -13.19 9.62
C VAL A 115 -7.64 -12.19 10.03
N ASP A 116 -7.37 -11.42 11.08
CA ASP A 116 -8.30 -10.39 11.57
C ASP A 116 -8.35 -9.15 10.66
N ALA A 117 -9.30 -8.25 10.95
CA ALA A 117 -9.47 -7.01 10.21
C ALA A 117 -8.26 -6.07 10.33
N VAL A 118 -7.57 -6.04 11.47
CA VAL A 118 -6.40 -5.17 11.70
C VAL A 118 -5.26 -5.55 10.76
N HIS A 119 -5.00 -6.85 10.59
CA HIS A 119 -4.05 -7.37 9.62
C HIS A 119 -4.54 -7.15 8.19
N SER A 120 -5.81 -7.46 7.93
CA SER A 120 -6.43 -7.29 6.60
C SER A 120 -6.34 -5.85 6.10
N GLY A 121 -6.46 -4.87 7.00
CA GLY A 121 -6.34 -3.44 6.68
C GLY A 121 -4.94 -3.00 6.24
N THR A 122 -3.93 -3.88 6.29
CA THR A 122 -2.58 -3.60 5.79
C THR A 122 -2.37 -4.00 4.32
N LEU A 123 -3.32 -4.76 3.76
CA LEU A 123 -3.20 -5.38 2.44
C LEU A 123 -3.48 -4.43 1.27
N PRO A 124 -4.57 -3.64 1.21
CA PRO A 124 -5.08 -3.15 -0.08
C PRO A 124 -4.10 -2.31 -0.89
N LEU A 125 -3.66 -1.17 -0.39
CA LEU A 125 -2.73 -0.25 -1.07
C LEU A 125 -1.40 -0.93 -1.31
N ASN A 126 -0.82 -1.52 -0.27
CA ASN A 126 0.54 -2.04 -0.33
C ASN A 126 0.65 -3.29 -1.22
N GLY A 127 -0.33 -4.18 -1.12
CA GLY A 127 -0.42 -5.39 -1.93
C GLY A 127 -0.74 -5.09 -3.40
N LEU A 128 -1.73 -4.23 -3.68
CA LEU A 128 -2.05 -3.82 -5.06
C LEU A 128 -0.87 -3.08 -5.71
N THR A 129 -0.19 -2.20 -4.97
CA THR A 129 1.01 -1.51 -5.47
C THR A 129 2.10 -2.52 -5.83
N ALA A 130 2.37 -3.51 -4.97
CA ALA A 130 3.37 -4.53 -5.24
C ALA A 130 3.01 -5.39 -6.46
N LEU A 131 1.76 -5.86 -6.54
CA LEU A 131 1.26 -6.68 -7.64
C LEU A 131 1.33 -5.95 -8.98
N GLN A 132 0.78 -4.73 -9.04
CA GLN A 132 0.76 -3.92 -10.25
C GLN A 132 2.17 -3.48 -10.67
N ALA A 133 3.08 -3.25 -9.73
CA ALA A 133 4.48 -2.98 -10.04
C ALA A 133 5.18 -4.18 -10.67
N LEU A 134 4.91 -5.40 -10.18
CA LEU A 134 5.45 -6.62 -10.80
C LEU A 134 4.91 -6.85 -12.21
N ASP A 135 3.66 -6.47 -12.46
CA ASP A 135 3.06 -6.56 -13.80
C ASP A 135 3.72 -5.56 -14.78
N LEU A 136 4.11 -4.36 -14.34
CA LEU A 136 4.87 -3.40 -15.15
C LEU A 136 6.30 -3.87 -15.47
N LEU A 137 6.92 -4.58 -14.52
CA LEU A 137 8.26 -5.16 -14.70
C LEU A 137 8.25 -6.27 -15.76
N ASP A 138 7.13 -7.01 -15.89
CA ASP A 138 6.90 -8.08 -16.88
C ASP A 138 8.04 -9.12 -16.89
N LEU A 139 8.49 -9.52 -15.69
CA LEU A 139 9.53 -10.54 -15.54
C LEU A 139 8.94 -11.95 -15.65
N ARG A 140 9.64 -12.80 -16.38
CA ARG A 140 9.34 -14.23 -16.48
C ARG A 140 9.95 -14.98 -15.29
N PRO A 141 9.42 -16.18 -14.95
CA PRO A 141 10.09 -17.08 -14.01
C PRO A 141 11.56 -17.28 -14.39
N GLY A 142 12.44 -17.26 -13.39
CA GLY A 142 13.90 -17.30 -13.55
C GLY A 142 14.57 -15.94 -13.79
N GLY A 143 13.80 -14.87 -14.02
CA GLY A 143 14.33 -13.51 -14.06
C GLY A 143 14.85 -13.05 -12.70
N LYS A 144 15.76 -12.06 -12.70
CA LYS A 144 16.37 -11.50 -11.49
C LYS A 144 15.80 -10.13 -11.16
N LEU A 145 15.12 -10.02 -10.03
CA LEU A 145 14.54 -8.79 -9.54
C LEU A 145 15.28 -8.31 -8.29
N LEU A 146 15.72 -7.05 -8.28
CA LEU A 146 16.09 -6.39 -7.04
C LEU A 146 14.92 -5.57 -6.50
N VAL A 147 14.58 -5.76 -5.22
CA VAL A 147 13.54 -4.97 -4.53
C VAL A 147 14.21 -4.11 -3.47
N THR A 148 14.22 -2.79 -3.66
CA THR A 148 14.67 -1.86 -2.61
C THR A 148 13.60 -1.71 -1.55
N GLY A 149 13.99 -1.48 -0.29
CA GLY A 149 13.04 -1.36 0.81
C GLY A 149 12.31 -2.68 1.09
N ALA A 150 12.97 -3.82 0.83
CA ALA A 150 12.38 -5.17 0.92
C ALA A 150 11.78 -5.49 2.30
N ALA A 151 12.27 -4.87 3.38
CA ALA A 151 11.72 -5.05 4.72
C ALA A 151 10.42 -4.24 4.97
N GLY A 152 10.14 -3.25 4.13
CA GLY A 152 8.94 -2.39 4.19
C GLY A 152 7.68 -3.07 3.67
N ALA A 153 6.56 -2.35 3.64
CA ALA A 153 5.25 -2.91 3.29
C ALA A 153 5.16 -3.33 1.81
N VAL A 154 5.30 -2.38 0.87
CA VAL A 154 5.28 -2.67 -0.58
C VAL A 154 6.39 -3.63 -0.96
N GLY A 155 7.63 -3.34 -0.54
CA GLY A 155 8.79 -4.19 -0.83
C GLY A 155 8.62 -5.62 -0.32
N GLY A 156 8.09 -5.80 0.90
CA GLY A 156 7.87 -7.12 1.46
C GLY A 156 6.79 -7.93 0.74
N PHE A 157 5.72 -7.29 0.26
CA PHE A 157 4.76 -7.96 -0.61
C PHE A 157 5.38 -8.31 -1.96
N ALA A 158 6.15 -7.41 -2.56
CA ALA A 158 6.79 -7.64 -3.85
C ALA A 158 7.79 -8.81 -3.80
N VAL A 159 8.55 -8.95 -2.71
CA VAL A 159 9.46 -10.10 -2.51
C VAL A 159 8.67 -11.41 -2.52
N GLN A 160 7.62 -11.51 -1.70
CA GLN A 160 6.80 -12.74 -1.59
C GLN A 160 6.11 -13.07 -2.92
N LEU A 161 5.48 -12.09 -3.56
CA LEU A 161 4.79 -12.25 -4.85
C LEU A 161 5.75 -12.66 -5.96
N ALA A 162 6.90 -12.00 -6.08
CA ALA A 162 7.89 -12.32 -7.11
C ALA A 162 8.51 -13.72 -6.89
N ALA A 163 8.86 -14.06 -5.65
CA ALA A 163 9.35 -15.39 -5.31
C ALA A 163 8.31 -16.47 -5.63
N HIS A 164 7.02 -16.24 -5.31
CA HIS A 164 5.92 -17.14 -5.66
C HIS A 164 5.73 -17.29 -7.18
N ARG A 165 6.02 -16.25 -7.97
CA ARG A 165 6.06 -16.28 -9.45
C ARG A 165 7.33 -16.95 -10.01
N GLY A 166 8.22 -17.45 -9.16
CA GLY A 166 9.47 -18.11 -9.57
C GLY A 166 10.57 -17.15 -10.03
N ILE A 167 10.52 -15.88 -9.63
CA ILE A 167 11.55 -14.87 -9.91
C ILE A 167 12.64 -14.95 -8.82
N GLU A 168 13.93 -14.87 -9.20
CA GLU A 168 15.04 -14.79 -8.24
C GLU A 168 15.09 -13.37 -7.65
N VAL A 169 14.69 -13.23 -6.39
CA VAL A 169 14.63 -11.93 -5.72
C VAL A 169 15.92 -11.65 -4.94
N VAL A 170 16.52 -10.49 -5.19
CA VAL A 170 17.52 -9.85 -4.32
C VAL A 170 16.82 -8.77 -3.50
N GLY A 171 16.68 -9.01 -2.20
CA GLY A 171 16.09 -8.02 -1.30
C GLY A 171 17.14 -7.03 -0.78
N HIS A 172 16.93 -5.74 -1.05
CA HIS A 172 17.75 -4.66 -0.52
C HIS A 172 17.06 -3.99 0.67
N ALA A 173 17.67 -4.05 1.85
CA ALA A 173 17.19 -3.38 3.07
C ALA A 173 18.35 -3.09 4.04
N ARG A 174 18.06 -2.60 5.25
CA ARG A 174 19.12 -2.36 6.26
C ARG A 174 19.69 -3.69 6.72
N ALA A 175 20.97 -3.73 7.10
CA ALA A 175 21.65 -4.96 7.52
C ALA A 175 20.89 -5.75 8.62
N GLY A 176 20.27 -5.04 9.58
CA GLY A 176 19.46 -5.67 10.64
C GLY A 176 18.15 -6.33 10.17
N ASP A 177 17.80 -6.22 8.88
CA ASP A 177 16.58 -6.78 8.31
C ASP A 177 16.82 -8.05 7.49
N GLU A 178 18.05 -8.57 7.44
CA GLU A 178 18.39 -9.72 6.59
C GLU A 178 17.48 -10.93 6.85
N GLU A 179 17.32 -11.31 8.13
CA GLU A 179 16.50 -12.47 8.51
C GLU A 179 15.05 -12.31 8.03
N LEU A 180 14.47 -11.13 8.23
CA LEU A 180 13.12 -10.80 7.79
C LEU A 180 13.01 -10.85 6.26
N VAL A 181 13.94 -10.23 5.54
CA VAL A 181 13.88 -10.18 4.07
C VAL A 181 14.01 -11.59 3.47
N ARG A 182 14.86 -12.43 4.06
CA ARG A 182 14.99 -13.84 3.65
C ARG A 182 13.75 -14.66 3.99
N SER A 183 13.14 -14.45 5.16
CA SER A 183 11.92 -15.16 5.54
C SER A 183 10.72 -14.81 4.64
N LEU A 184 10.74 -13.63 4.02
CA LEU A 184 9.77 -13.22 2.99
C LEU A 184 10.01 -13.87 1.62
N GLY A 185 11.09 -14.65 1.44
CA GLY A 185 11.36 -15.39 0.20
C GLY A 185 12.47 -14.80 -0.69
N ALA A 186 13.21 -13.80 -0.21
CA ALA A 186 14.36 -13.29 -0.97
C ALA A 186 15.47 -14.36 -1.06
N ALA A 187 15.85 -14.73 -2.28
CA ALA A 187 16.95 -15.67 -2.53
C ALA A 187 18.30 -15.10 -2.07
N ARG A 188 18.48 -13.77 -2.23
CA ARG A 188 19.67 -13.04 -1.82
C ARG A 188 19.28 -11.79 -1.04
N PHE A 189 20.17 -11.36 -0.16
CA PHE A 189 20.04 -10.14 0.62
C PHE A 189 21.23 -9.22 0.34
N THR A 190 21.01 -7.91 0.39
CA THR A 190 22.08 -6.90 0.38
C THR A 190 21.69 -5.66 1.18
N SER A 191 22.67 -5.05 1.84
CA SER A 191 22.57 -3.72 2.47
C SER A 191 23.17 -2.59 1.64
N ASP A 192 24.06 -2.93 0.71
CA ASP A 192 24.93 -1.97 0.04
C ASP A 192 24.74 -1.96 -1.49
N GLY A 193 23.83 -2.80 -2.00
CA GLY A 193 23.55 -2.95 -3.41
C GLY A 193 24.19 -4.18 -4.05
N VAL A 194 24.21 -4.21 -5.38
CA VAL A 194 24.77 -5.29 -6.20
C VAL A 194 25.70 -4.72 -7.27
N ALA A 195 26.38 -5.60 -8.01
CA ALA A 195 27.21 -5.16 -9.14
C ALA A 195 26.35 -4.44 -10.21
N PRO A 196 26.87 -3.41 -10.89
CA PRO A 196 26.17 -2.75 -11.97
C PRO A 196 25.72 -3.74 -13.05
N GLY A 197 24.50 -3.56 -13.57
CA GLY A 197 23.93 -4.41 -14.60
C GLY A 197 23.72 -5.88 -14.24
N SER A 198 23.69 -6.23 -12.95
CA SER A 198 23.61 -7.64 -12.50
C SER A 198 22.20 -8.19 -12.34
N VAL A 199 21.16 -7.34 -12.40
CA VAL A 199 19.75 -7.76 -12.32
C VAL A 199 18.96 -7.37 -13.57
N ASP A 200 17.92 -8.15 -13.89
CA ASP A 200 17.04 -7.88 -15.03
C ASP A 200 16.16 -6.67 -14.80
N ALA A 201 15.73 -6.47 -13.55
CA ALA A 201 14.93 -5.32 -13.19
C ALA A 201 15.08 -4.90 -11.72
N VAL A 202 14.64 -3.66 -11.44
CA VAL A 202 14.55 -3.10 -10.10
C VAL A 202 13.12 -2.63 -9.82
N LEU A 203 12.58 -3.01 -8.66
CA LEU A 203 11.47 -2.34 -8.02
C LEU A 203 12.02 -1.42 -6.92
N ASP A 204 11.94 -0.11 -7.14
CA ASP A 204 12.44 0.89 -6.21
C ASP A 204 11.37 1.36 -5.23
N ALA A 205 11.18 0.61 -4.14
CA ALA A 205 10.25 0.97 -3.06
C ALA A 205 10.88 1.82 -1.95
N ALA A 206 12.22 1.93 -1.92
CA ALA A 206 12.96 2.80 -1.00
C ALA A 206 13.33 4.17 -1.61
N VAL A 207 13.00 4.41 -2.89
CA VAL A 207 13.23 5.69 -3.58
C VAL A 207 14.73 6.02 -3.66
N LEU A 208 15.55 5.02 -4.01
CA LEU A 208 16.98 5.21 -4.21
C LEU A 208 17.28 5.94 -5.52
N GLY A 209 16.44 5.80 -6.55
CA GLY A 209 16.62 6.48 -7.84
C GLY A 209 17.85 6.01 -8.62
N ALA A 210 18.68 6.94 -9.08
CA ALA A 210 19.82 6.67 -9.95
C ALA A 210 20.80 5.59 -9.42
N PRO A 211 21.20 5.59 -8.12
CA PRO A 211 21.97 4.48 -7.55
C PRO A 211 21.39 3.09 -7.79
N ALA A 212 20.05 2.94 -7.72
CA ALA A 212 19.43 1.65 -7.98
C ALA A 212 19.29 1.35 -9.47
N LEU A 213 19.17 2.37 -10.32
CA LEU A 213 19.17 2.21 -11.78
C LEU A 213 20.48 1.58 -12.28
N GLU A 214 21.63 1.89 -11.68
CA GLU A 214 22.93 1.31 -12.03
C GLU A 214 22.95 -0.23 -11.93
N TRP A 215 22.14 -0.83 -11.05
CA TRP A 215 22.08 -2.28 -10.88
C TRP A 215 21.33 -2.99 -12.00
N VAL A 216 20.45 -2.29 -12.73
CA VAL A 216 19.67 -2.84 -13.83
C VAL A 216 20.55 -3.07 -15.05
N ARG A 217 20.48 -4.24 -15.69
CA ARG A 217 21.19 -4.51 -16.94
C ARG A 217 20.70 -3.64 -18.09
N ASP A 218 21.49 -3.56 -19.16
CA ASP A 218 21.07 -2.89 -20.39
C ASP A 218 19.80 -3.55 -20.95
N GLY A 219 18.85 -2.71 -21.38
CA GLY A 219 17.53 -3.17 -21.83
C GLY A 219 16.64 -3.80 -20.74
N GLY A 220 16.98 -3.64 -19.46
CA GLY A 220 16.18 -4.10 -18.34
C GLY A 220 14.97 -3.20 -18.02
N ALA A 221 14.41 -3.32 -16.82
CA ALA A 221 13.29 -2.50 -16.37
C ALA A 221 13.51 -1.90 -14.97
N PHE A 222 12.92 -0.73 -14.74
CA PHE A 222 12.95 -0.04 -13.47
C PHE A 222 11.55 0.51 -13.18
N VAL A 223 10.95 0.08 -12.07
CA VAL A 223 9.66 0.59 -11.59
C VAL A 223 9.88 1.30 -10.27
N ALA A 224 9.46 2.56 -10.17
CA ALA A 224 9.47 3.32 -8.92
C ALA A 224 8.09 3.35 -8.27
N VAL A 225 8.05 3.23 -6.93
CA VAL A 225 6.78 3.17 -6.15
C VAL A 225 6.25 4.54 -5.75
N ARG A 226 7.11 5.53 -5.59
CA ARG A 226 6.71 6.86 -5.10
C ARG A 226 6.90 7.90 -6.18
N ASP A 227 5.95 8.83 -6.25
CA ASP A 227 5.98 10.03 -7.06
C ASP A 227 7.30 10.79 -6.84
N GLY A 228 8.23 10.53 -7.76
CA GLY A 228 9.55 11.11 -7.82
C GLY A 228 9.94 11.22 -9.28
N VAL A 229 10.88 12.13 -9.54
CA VAL A 229 11.53 12.22 -10.85
C VAL A 229 12.21 10.88 -11.09
N LEU A 230 11.70 10.09 -12.05
CA LEU A 230 12.39 8.91 -12.52
C LEU A 230 13.81 9.34 -12.90
N PRO A 231 14.85 8.57 -12.53
CA PRO A 231 16.18 8.87 -13.02
C PRO A 231 16.17 8.88 -14.55
N GLU A 232 17.04 9.70 -15.14
CA GLU A 232 17.12 9.81 -16.60
C GLU A 232 17.32 8.41 -17.20
N ALA A 233 16.45 8.05 -18.14
CA ALA A 233 16.50 6.74 -18.77
C ALA A 233 17.85 6.58 -19.47
N ALA A 234 18.57 5.52 -19.11
CA ALA A 234 19.88 5.20 -19.66
C ALA A 234 19.93 3.75 -20.10
N ARG A 235 20.88 3.40 -20.98
CA ARG A 235 21.20 2.02 -21.35
C ARG A 235 20.01 1.19 -21.87
N GLY A 236 19.02 1.86 -22.44
CA GLY A 236 17.78 1.25 -22.94
C GLY A 236 16.87 0.67 -21.86
N VAL A 237 17.04 1.04 -20.59
CA VAL A 237 16.19 0.58 -19.49
C VAL A 237 14.78 1.18 -19.61
N ARG A 238 13.75 0.34 -19.50
CA ARG A 238 12.35 0.79 -19.42
C ARG A 238 12.08 1.38 -18.05
N MET A 239 11.60 2.62 -18.02
CA MET A 239 11.33 3.37 -16.78
C MET A 239 9.83 3.57 -16.61
N GLU A 240 9.28 3.17 -15.47
CA GLU A 240 7.85 3.31 -15.16
C GLU A 240 7.66 3.76 -13.70
N ASN A 241 6.57 4.49 -13.44
CA ASN A 241 6.05 4.71 -12.10
C ASN A 241 4.83 3.80 -11.90
N VAL A 242 4.75 3.10 -10.78
CA VAL A 242 3.50 2.39 -10.44
C VAL A 242 2.49 3.38 -9.89
N TRP A 243 1.42 3.59 -10.65
CA TRP A 243 0.24 4.32 -10.21
C TRP A 243 -0.81 3.32 -9.76
N VAL A 244 -0.89 3.11 -8.44
CA VAL A 244 -1.80 2.10 -7.89
C VAL A 244 -3.25 2.47 -8.23
N ARG A 245 -4.00 1.46 -8.69
CA ARG A 245 -5.43 1.57 -8.95
C ARG A 245 -6.19 0.64 -8.04
N ALA A 246 -7.37 1.08 -7.61
CA ALA A 246 -8.32 0.21 -6.92
C ALA A 246 -8.84 -0.84 -7.90
N ASP A 247 -8.68 -2.11 -7.54
CA ASP A 247 -9.07 -3.25 -8.36
C ASP A 247 -9.46 -4.41 -7.44
N GLY A 248 -10.77 -4.68 -7.32
CA GLY A 248 -11.31 -5.72 -6.46
C GLY A 248 -10.95 -7.14 -6.93
N ALA A 249 -10.71 -7.34 -8.23
CA ALA A 249 -10.33 -8.65 -8.74
C ALA A 249 -8.86 -8.98 -8.38
N GLN A 250 -7.96 -8.02 -8.55
CA GLN A 250 -6.58 -8.14 -8.08
C GLN A 250 -6.51 -8.26 -6.55
N LEU A 251 -7.36 -7.51 -5.83
CA LEU A 251 -7.42 -7.62 -4.38
C LEU A 251 -7.91 -9.00 -3.93
N ALA A 252 -8.88 -9.61 -4.64
CA ALA A 252 -9.33 -10.97 -4.38
C ALA A 252 -8.22 -12.02 -4.62
N GLU A 253 -7.37 -11.83 -5.63
CA GLU A 253 -6.18 -12.68 -5.84
C GLU A 253 -5.23 -12.59 -4.64
N LEU A 254 -4.95 -11.38 -4.17
CA LEU A 254 -4.09 -11.15 -3.01
C LEU A 254 -4.67 -11.76 -1.74
N VAL A 255 -5.98 -11.65 -1.52
CA VAL A 255 -6.70 -12.27 -0.40
C VAL A 255 -6.53 -13.79 -0.43
N ARG A 256 -6.71 -14.43 -1.59
CA ARG A 256 -6.49 -15.87 -1.75
C ARG A 256 -5.05 -16.25 -1.36
N LEU A 257 -4.05 -15.48 -1.79
CA LEU A 257 -2.66 -15.73 -1.44
C LEU A 257 -2.36 -15.54 0.06
N VAL A 258 -3.09 -14.66 0.75
CA VAL A 258 -3.02 -14.56 2.22
C VAL A 258 -3.57 -15.83 2.86
N ASP A 259 -4.76 -16.28 2.45
CA ASP A 259 -5.40 -17.47 3.00
C ASP A 259 -4.64 -18.77 2.71
N GLU A 260 -3.87 -18.82 1.63
CA GLU A 260 -2.94 -19.91 1.31
C GLU A 260 -1.61 -19.83 2.06
N GLY A 261 -1.37 -18.77 2.83
CA GLY A 261 -0.14 -18.54 3.57
C GLY A 261 1.05 -18.11 2.71
N VAL A 262 0.83 -17.72 1.46
CA VAL A 262 1.86 -17.17 0.56
C VAL A 262 2.21 -15.74 0.93
N LEU A 263 1.20 -14.93 1.32
CA LEU A 263 1.40 -13.55 1.75
C LEU A 263 1.18 -13.41 3.26
N THR A 264 2.20 -12.93 3.96
CA THR A 264 2.10 -12.58 5.37
C THR A 264 1.77 -11.09 5.53
N LEU A 265 0.64 -10.80 6.18
CA LEU A 265 0.27 -9.44 6.59
C LEU A 265 1.02 -9.07 7.87
N ARG A 266 1.53 -7.84 7.94
CA ARG A 266 2.37 -7.39 9.06
C ARG A 266 1.84 -6.08 9.65
N VAL A 267 1.40 -6.15 10.89
CA VAL A 267 1.01 -4.98 11.70
C VAL A 267 2.18 -4.61 12.59
N ALA A 268 2.64 -3.36 12.49
CA ALA A 268 3.69 -2.85 13.37
C ALA A 268 3.09 -2.34 14.69
N GLN A 269 1.96 -1.64 14.61
CA GLN A 269 1.22 -1.13 15.76
C GLN A 269 -0.20 -0.74 15.34
N ALA A 270 -1.17 -0.89 16.24
CA ALA A 270 -2.52 -0.38 16.06
C ALA A 270 -2.79 0.80 17.00
N TYR A 271 -3.62 1.74 16.54
CA TYR A 271 -4.03 2.95 17.25
C TYR A 271 -5.54 3.12 17.12
N GLY A 272 -6.20 3.68 18.13
CA GLY A 272 -7.58 4.14 17.97
C GLY A 272 -7.65 5.35 17.03
N LEU A 273 -8.80 5.62 16.42
CA LEU A 273 -9.00 6.82 15.60
C LEU A 273 -8.68 8.12 16.37
N ASP A 274 -8.98 8.17 17.66
CA ASP A 274 -8.60 9.27 18.56
C ASP A 274 -7.09 9.52 18.67
N GLU A 275 -6.27 8.52 18.35
CA GLU A 275 -4.83 8.59 18.37
C GLU A 275 -4.23 8.84 16.98
N ALA A 276 -5.03 9.25 15.98
CA ALA A 276 -4.56 9.45 14.59
C ALA A 276 -3.34 10.37 14.50
N ALA A 277 -3.32 11.51 15.21
CA ALA A 277 -2.15 12.40 15.25
C ALA A 277 -0.89 11.69 15.78
N LYS A 278 -1.03 10.85 16.81
CA LYS A 278 0.07 10.04 17.37
C LYS A 278 0.54 8.96 16.40
N ALA A 279 -0.38 8.29 15.71
CA ALA A 279 -0.05 7.33 14.66
C ALA A 279 0.72 7.99 13.50
N HIS A 280 0.31 9.20 13.11
CA HIS A 280 1.00 10.01 12.10
C HIS A 280 2.39 10.49 12.56
N ALA A 281 2.58 10.76 13.85
CA ALA A 281 3.90 11.06 14.41
C ALA A 281 4.81 9.83 14.36
N ARG A 282 4.29 8.66 14.77
CA ARG A 282 5.01 7.39 14.66
C ARG A 282 5.38 7.05 13.21
N LEU A 283 4.50 7.35 12.25
CA LEU A 283 4.77 7.16 10.82
C LEU A 283 5.97 7.98 10.36
N ALA A 284 6.10 9.22 10.83
CA ALA A 284 7.18 10.13 10.46
C ALA A 284 8.58 9.66 10.91
N GLU A 285 8.66 8.91 12.00
CA GLU A 285 9.91 8.27 12.46
C GLU A 285 10.41 7.19 11.48
N GLY A 286 9.50 6.63 10.68
CA GLY A 286 9.79 5.55 9.75
C GLY A 286 10.25 4.25 10.44
N GLY A 287 10.85 3.35 9.64
CA GLY A 287 11.50 2.15 10.16
C GLY A 287 10.59 1.08 10.74
N ALA A 288 9.26 1.18 10.60
CA ALA A 288 8.34 0.11 10.98
C ALA A 288 8.54 -1.15 10.11
N ARG A 289 8.35 -2.34 10.67
CA ARG A 289 8.35 -3.64 9.97
C ARG A 289 6.92 -4.16 9.89
N GLY A 290 6.17 -3.58 8.97
CA GLY A 290 4.71 -3.69 8.89
C GLY A 290 4.07 -2.32 8.81
N ARG A 291 2.74 -2.28 8.84
CA ARG A 291 1.97 -1.03 8.79
C ARG A 291 1.48 -0.62 10.17
N LEU A 292 1.43 0.69 10.39
CA LEU A 292 0.65 1.27 11.47
C LEU A 292 -0.81 1.24 11.03
N VAL A 293 -1.73 0.88 11.92
CA VAL A 293 -3.14 0.70 11.59
C VAL A 293 -4.00 1.58 12.51
N LEU A 294 -5.00 2.24 11.93
CA LEU A 294 -6.06 2.91 12.68
C LEU A 294 -7.28 2.01 12.78
N VAL A 295 -7.85 1.96 13.98
CA VAL A 295 -9.09 1.26 14.33
C VAL A 295 -10.11 2.31 14.75
N PRO A 296 -11.14 2.57 13.93
CA PRO A 296 -12.23 3.51 14.22
C PRO A 296 -13.12 3.14 15.41
#